data_AF-A0A7Z9WD11-F1
#
_entry.id   AF-A0A7Z9WD11-F1
#
_cell.length_a   1.000
_cell.length_b   1.000
_cell.length_c   1.000
_cell.angle_alpha   90.00
_cell.angle_beta   90.00
_cell.angle_gamma   90.00
#
_symmetry.space_group_name_H-M   'P 1'
#
loop_
_entity.id
_entity.type
_entity.pdbx_description
1 polymer ?
#
loop_
_entity_poly.entity_id
_entity_poly.type
_entity_poly.pdbx_seq_one_letter_code
_entity_poly.pdbx_strand_id
1 'polypeptide(L)'
;MYLVDGTSYLHRAYHAIAPLSTSKGFPTNAVMGFSRMLLKLLAEESPQYLAVIFDAKGPTFRHKIYDQYKANRPPMAEDMAVQIPKVKKILDALNIKTLEKQGYEADDIIGTLTKKAEEEGWQVVLVTGDKDFRQLLSPSTYMWDTMRDKVTRYQDLKKDFGLEPEQLVDVMGLSGDSSDNIPGVNGVGEKTAMRLIQEFGSLEEVLEHIDLIKGKKLKENLSRCKDQALLSKKLVTIDCSVPLDIDLNELKVGPPDRERLAQIFRELEFKGLWEQFAERSHERVDYRLCSSQDELRELVQEIKKKGLISFDTET
;
A
#
# COMPACT_ATOMS: atom_id res chain seq x y z
N MET A 1 -0.11 -6.96 -12.62
CA MET A 1 0.25 -5.59 -12.20
C MET A 1 0.00 -5.46 -10.71
N TYR A 2 0.90 -4.83 -9.96
CA TYR A 2 0.76 -4.63 -8.51
C TYR A 2 0.53 -3.14 -8.24
N LEU A 3 -0.52 -2.81 -7.50
CA LEU A 3 -0.84 -1.44 -7.09
C LEU A 3 -0.73 -1.36 -5.57
N VAL A 4 0.25 -0.62 -5.07
CA VAL A 4 0.52 -0.47 -3.64
C VAL A 4 -0.11 0.82 -3.14
N ASP A 5 -1.00 0.71 -2.16
CA ASP A 5 -1.50 1.84 -1.37
C ASP A 5 -0.38 2.32 -0.44
N GLY A 6 0.41 3.28 -0.93
CA GLY A 6 1.63 3.76 -0.29
C GLY A 6 1.39 4.47 1.04
N THR A 7 0.30 5.21 1.20
CA THR A 7 -0.02 5.88 2.47
C THR A 7 -0.33 4.84 3.55
N SER A 8 -1.20 3.88 3.25
CA SER A 8 -1.52 2.79 4.19
C SER A 8 -0.31 1.91 4.46
N TYR A 9 0.48 1.58 3.42
CA TYR A 9 1.72 0.81 3.55
C TYR A 9 2.72 1.48 4.52
N LEU A 10 2.86 2.81 4.41
CA LEU A 10 3.75 3.59 5.28
C LEU A 10 3.23 3.68 6.71
N HIS A 11 1.92 3.90 6.93
CA HIS A 11 1.33 3.90 8.26
C HIS A 11 1.56 2.56 8.96
N ARG A 12 1.32 1.46 8.25
CA ARG A 12 1.56 0.12 8.79
C ARG A 12 3.03 -0.07 9.15
N ALA A 13 3.97 0.34 8.27
CA ALA A 13 5.40 0.27 8.54
C ALA A 13 5.82 1.08 9.78
N TYR A 14 5.28 2.30 9.93
CA TYR A 14 5.54 3.19 11.07
C TYR A 14 5.15 2.54 12.41
N HIS A 15 4.01 1.86 12.47
CA HIS A 15 3.53 1.22 13.70
C HIS A 15 4.15 -0.17 13.95
N ALA A 16 4.62 -0.85 12.91
CA ALA A 16 5.22 -2.19 13.03
C ALA A 16 6.65 -2.16 13.59
N ILE A 17 7.37 -1.05 13.44
CA ILE A 17 8.76 -0.91 13.88
C ILE A 17 8.82 0.10 15.02
N ALA A 18 9.46 -0.28 16.13
CA ALA A 18 9.73 0.62 17.25
C ALA A 18 10.43 1.90 16.77
N PRO A 19 10.25 3.05 17.44
CA PRO A 19 10.91 4.29 17.04
C PRO A 19 12.42 4.12 16.85
N LEU A 20 12.89 4.45 15.65
CA LEU A 20 14.29 4.40 15.25
C LEU A 20 14.66 5.78 14.70
N SER A 21 15.90 6.20 14.92
CA SER A 21 16.44 7.43 14.35
C SER A 21 17.90 7.28 13.98
N THR A 22 18.38 8.13 13.08
CA THR A 22 19.81 8.23 12.76
C THR A 22 20.57 8.89 13.90
N SER A 23 21.91 8.85 13.84
CA SER A 23 22.79 9.60 14.74
C SER A 23 22.50 11.11 14.81
N LYS A 24 21.85 11.67 13.78
CA LYS A 24 21.44 13.08 13.70
C LYS A 24 20.00 13.33 14.19
N GLY A 25 19.34 12.31 14.73
CA GLY A 25 17.97 12.39 15.25
C GLY A 25 16.87 12.35 14.19
N PHE A 26 17.19 12.03 12.92
CA PHE A 26 16.15 11.88 11.89
C PHE A 26 15.40 10.56 12.08
N PRO A 27 14.06 10.53 12.20
CA PRO A 27 13.31 9.30 12.40
C PRO A 27 13.35 8.41 11.15
N THR A 28 13.46 7.10 11.34
CA THR A 28 13.70 6.14 10.24
C THR A 28 12.86 4.85 10.29
N ASN A 29 12.03 4.67 11.31
CA ASN A 29 11.21 3.47 11.49
C ASN A 29 10.26 3.21 10.30
N ALA A 30 9.55 4.25 9.82
CA ALA A 30 8.60 4.12 8.72
C ALA A 30 9.31 3.80 7.40
N VAL A 31 10.38 4.53 7.06
CA VAL A 31 11.12 4.32 5.81
C VAL A 31 11.86 2.97 5.81
N MET A 32 12.38 2.52 6.96
CA MET A 32 12.95 1.17 7.10
C MET A 32 11.90 0.09 6.82
N GLY A 33 10.74 0.18 7.48
CA GLY A 33 9.68 -0.82 7.34
C GLY A 33 9.13 -0.86 5.93
N PHE A 34 8.83 0.31 5.36
CA PHE A 34 8.38 0.44 3.98
C PHE A 34 9.38 -0.20 3.01
N SER A 35 10.67 0.12 3.14
CA SER A 35 11.72 -0.41 2.26
C SER A 35 11.81 -1.93 2.34
N ARG A 36 11.81 -2.50 3.56
CA ARG A 36 11.87 -3.96 3.75
C ARG A 36 10.67 -4.67 3.16
N MET A 37 9.47 -4.16 3.42
CA MET A 37 8.24 -4.76 2.90
C MET A 37 8.19 -4.69 1.36
N LEU A 38 8.57 -3.56 0.77
CA LEU A 38 8.61 -3.41 -0.69
C LEU A 38 9.69 -4.30 -1.32
N LEU A 39 10.90 -4.34 -0.76
CA LEU A 39 11.97 -5.19 -1.28
C LEU A 39 11.62 -6.68 -1.18
N LYS A 40 10.92 -7.09 -0.12
CA LYS A 40 10.38 -8.44 0.00
C LYS A 40 9.39 -8.74 -1.13
N LEU A 41 8.42 -7.84 -1.37
CA LEU A 41 7.47 -7.96 -2.47
C LEU A 41 8.19 -8.09 -3.82
N LEU A 42 9.17 -7.23 -4.11
CA LEU A 42 9.92 -7.30 -5.36
C LEU A 42 10.67 -8.62 -5.54
N ALA A 43 11.25 -9.15 -4.46
CA ALA A 43 12.01 -10.39 -4.49
C ALA A 43 11.12 -11.64 -4.65
N GLU A 44 9.98 -11.68 -3.97
CA GLU A 44 9.08 -12.84 -3.97
C GLU A 44 8.20 -12.89 -5.21
N GLU A 45 7.64 -11.74 -5.60
CA GLU A 45 6.64 -11.67 -6.67
C GLU A 45 7.22 -11.28 -8.02
N SER A 46 8.42 -10.68 -8.07
CA SER A 46 9.09 -10.22 -9.30
C SER A 46 8.13 -9.50 -10.27
N PRO A 47 7.41 -8.45 -9.82
CA PRO A 47 6.33 -7.85 -10.60
C PRO A 47 6.86 -7.16 -11.85
N GLN A 48 6.25 -7.45 -13.00
CA GLN A 48 6.58 -6.76 -14.26
C GLN A 48 6.11 -5.30 -14.26
N TYR A 49 4.96 -5.04 -13.66
CA TYR A 49 4.36 -3.71 -13.54
C TYR A 49 3.98 -3.45 -12.09
N LEU A 50 4.45 -2.33 -11.54
CA LEU A 50 4.19 -1.91 -10.17
C LEU A 50 4.10 -0.39 -10.07
N ALA A 51 3.08 0.09 -9.36
CA ALA A 51 2.97 1.48 -8.96
C ALA A 51 2.75 1.60 -7.45
N VAL A 52 3.29 2.66 -6.87
CA VAL A 52 2.99 3.05 -5.49
C VAL A 52 2.21 4.36 -5.52
N ILE A 53 1.03 4.36 -4.90
CA ILE A 53 0.10 5.47 -4.92
C ILE A 53 0.06 6.11 -3.53
N PHE A 54 0.23 7.43 -3.44
CA PHE A 54 0.10 8.18 -2.20
C PHE A 54 -1.08 9.15 -2.25
N ASP A 55 -1.62 9.45 -1.07
CA ASP A 55 -2.56 10.55 -0.92
C ASP A 55 -1.86 11.88 -1.16
N ALA A 56 -2.51 12.72 -1.97
CA ALA A 56 -2.07 14.08 -2.16
C ALA A 56 -2.46 14.95 -0.94
N LYS A 57 -1.67 16.01 -0.68
CA LYS A 57 -2.03 16.98 0.35
C LYS A 57 -3.26 17.80 -0.06
N GLY A 58 -4.12 18.08 0.91
CA GLY A 58 -5.26 18.99 0.76
C GLY A 58 -6.61 18.26 0.70
N PRO A 59 -7.72 19.02 0.60
CA PRO A 59 -9.05 18.44 0.59
C PRO A 59 -9.33 17.69 -0.72
N THR A 60 -10.10 16.62 -0.60
CA THR A 60 -10.59 15.79 -1.71
C THR A 60 -12.02 16.19 -2.09
N PHE A 61 -12.55 15.61 -3.17
CA PHE A 61 -13.96 15.81 -3.52
C PHE A 61 -14.91 15.35 -2.39
N ARG A 62 -14.54 14.34 -1.59
CA ARG A 62 -15.34 13.87 -0.45
C ARG A 62 -15.50 14.95 0.62
N HIS A 63 -14.44 15.69 0.93
CA HIS A 63 -14.49 16.83 1.87
C HIS A 63 -15.42 17.94 1.37
N LYS A 64 -15.54 18.16 0.06
CA LYS A 64 -16.47 19.15 -0.51
C LYS A 64 -17.93 18.71 -0.43
N ILE A 65 -18.18 17.41 -0.42
CA ILE A 65 -19.52 16.82 -0.35
C ILE A 65 -19.96 16.71 1.12
N TYR A 66 -19.04 16.43 2.03
CA TYR A 66 -19.30 16.24 3.45
C TYR A 66 -18.11 16.72 4.30
N ASP A 67 -18.26 17.89 4.93
CA ASP A 67 -17.18 18.55 5.69
C ASP A 67 -16.67 17.73 6.89
N GLN A 68 -17.48 16.80 7.39
CA GLN A 68 -17.14 15.95 8.53
C GLN A 68 -16.41 14.66 8.12
N TYR A 69 -16.19 14.43 6.82
CA TYR A 69 -15.48 13.26 6.32
C TYR A 69 -14.06 13.18 6.88
N LYS A 70 -13.70 12.01 7.46
CA LYS A 70 -12.42 11.75 8.13
C LYS A 70 -12.04 12.76 9.24
N ALA A 71 -12.98 13.57 9.73
CA ALA A 71 -12.71 14.63 10.70
C ALA A 71 -12.23 14.12 12.07
N ASN A 72 -12.51 12.86 12.40
CA ASN A 72 -12.04 12.19 13.61
C ASN A 72 -10.67 11.51 13.45
N ARG A 73 -10.10 11.45 12.24
CA ARG A 73 -8.78 10.87 12.02
C ARG A 73 -7.72 11.84 12.56
N PRO A 74 -6.79 11.38 13.42
CA PRO A 74 -5.70 12.23 13.87
C PRO A 74 -4.82 12.61 12.67
N PRO A 75 -4.19 13.80 12.69
CA PRO A 75 -3.21 14.15 11.67
C PRO A 75 -2.05 13.15 11.69
N MET A 76 -1.43 12.96 10.52
CA MET A 76 -0.22 12.14 10.42
C MET A 76 0.87 12.67 11.36
N ALA A 77 1.51 11.77 12.10
CA ALA A 77 2.58 12.11 13.03
C ALA A 77 3.73 12.83 12.30
N GLU A 78 4.27 13.89 12.90
CA GLU A 78 5.29 14.73 12.26
C GLU A 78 6.55 13.94 11.90
N ASP A 79 6.95 13.01 12.76
CA ASP A 79 8.10 12.12 12.57
C ASP A 79 7.90 11.10 11.44
N MET A 80 6.66 10.69 11.17
CA MET A 80 6.31 9.91 9.98
C MET A 80 6.28 10.79 8.72
N ALA A 81 5.71 12.00 8.81
CA ALA A 81 5.55 12.91 7.68
C ALA A 81 6.89 13.28 7.02
N VAL A 82 7.92 13.53 7.83
CA VAL A 82 9.28 13.87 7.34
C VAL A 82 9.98 12.70 6.64
N GLN A 83 9.50 11.46 6.79
CA GLN A 83 10.06 10.27 6.15
C GLN A 83 9.54 10.03 4.73
N ILE A 84 8.35 10.56 4.36
CA ILE A 84 7.74 10.36 3.03
C ILE A 84 8.68 10.78 1.88
N PRO A 85 9.36 11.94 1.92
CA PRO A 85 10.28 12.31 0.84
C PRO A 85 11.44 11.33 0.66
N LYS A 86 11.90 10.66 1.72
CA LYS A 86 12.94 9.63 1.64
C LYS A 86 12.40 8.35 1.00
N VAL A 87 11.16 7.96 1.32
CA VAL A 87 10.46 6.84 0.67
C VAL A 87 10.34 7.08 -0.83
N LYS A 88 9.87 8.27 -1.26
CA LYS A 88 9.75 8.61 -2.68
C LYS A 88 11.09 8.58 -3.41
N LYS A 89 12.18 9.02 -2.76
CA LYS A 89 13.55 8.90 -3.32
C LYS A 89 13.99 7.45 -3.51
N ILE A 90 13.61 6.55 -2.60
CA ILE A 90 13.90 5.12 -2.72
C ILE A 90 13.10 4.50 -3.87
N LEU A 91 11.81 4.83 -3.99
CA LEU A 91 10.97 4.38 -5.11
C LEU A 91 11.52 4.81 -6.46
N ASP A 92 11.93 6.08 -6.57
CA ASP A 92 12.57 6.63 -7.77
C ASP A 92 13.88 5.89 -8.09
N ALA A 93 14.73 5.63 -7.11
CA ALA A 93 15.96 4.86 -7.30
C ALA A 93 15.72 3.36 -7.57
N LEU A 94 14.55 2.81 -7.19
CA LEU A 94 14.10 1.49 -7.58
C LEU A 94 13.47 1.46 -8.99
N ASN A 95 13.37 2.60 -9.68
CA ASN A 95 12.64 2.76 -10.94
C ASN A 95 11.19 2.25 -10.85
N ILE A 96 10.51 2.65 -9.77
CA ILE A 96 9.09 2.37 -9.52
C ILE A 96 8.30 3.67 -9.64
N LYS A 97 7.25 3.66 -10.46
CA LYS A 97 6.39 4.83 -10.65
C LYS A 97 5.65 5.14 -9.35
N THR A 98 5.74 6.40 -8.93
CA THR A 98 4.96 6.95 -7.81
C THR A 98 3.88 7.85 -8.36
N LEU A 99 2.64 7.70 -7.89
CA LEU A 99 1.49 8.49 -8.34
C LEU A 99 0.79 9.16 -7.15
N GLU A 100 0.35 10.40 -7.36
CA GLU A 100 -0.51 11.15 -6.45
C GLU A 100 -1.25 12.21 -7.27
N LYS A 101 -2.48 12.56 -6.87
CA LYS A 101 -3.27 13.56 -7.59
C LYS A 101 -4.11 14.38 -6.62
N GLN A 102 -3.91 15.70 -6.63
CA GLN A 102 -4.69 16.61 -5.79
C GLN A 102 -6.18 16.50 -6.10
N GLY A 103 -6.99 16.48 -5.04
CA GLY A 103 -8.46 16.37 -5.12
C GLY A 103 -9.00 14.94 -5.06
N TYR A 104 -8.12 13.93 -5.13
CA TYR A 104 -8.45 12.52 -5.10
C TYR A 104 -7.61 11.79 -4.03
N GLU A 105 -8.12 10.65 -3.55
CA GLU A 105 -7.40 9.78 -2.63
C GLU A 105 -6.59 8.73 -3.40
N ALA A 106 -5.65 8.08 -2.70
CA ALA A 106 -4.89 6.98 -3.28
C ALA A 106 -5.82 5.87 -3.82
N ASP A 107 -6.91 5.61 -3.09
CA ASP A 107 -7.90 4.58 -3.41
C ASP A 107 -8.56 4.84 -4.77
N ASP A 108 -8.87 6.10 -5.09
CA ASP A 108 -9.50 6.50 -6.36
C ASP A 108 -8.54 6.30 -7.55
N ILE A 109 -7.26 6.63 -7.36
CA ILE A 109 -6.22 6.42 -8.37
C ILE A 109 -6.04 4.91 -8.61
N ILE A 110 -6.00 4.10 -7.54
CA ILE A 110 -5.88 2.66 -7.64
C ILE A 110 -7.11 2.06 -8.31
N GLY A 111 -8.33 2.49 -7.96
CA GLY A 111 -9.57 2.05 -8.60
C GLY A 111 -9.56 2.35 -10.11
N THR A 112 -9.13 3.55 -10.49
CA THR A 112 -9.01 3.97 -11.90
C THR A 112 -8.00 3.10 -12.67
N LEU A 113 -6.81 2.88 -12.11
CA LEU A 113 -5.78 2.03 -12.74
C LEU A 113 -6.22 0.56 -12.81
N THR A 114 -6.97 0.09 -11.81
CA THR A 114 -7.53 -1.26 -11.79
C THR A 114 -8.49 -1.45 -12.96
N LYS A 115 -9.44 -0.52 -13.15
CA LYS A 115 -10.38 -0.59 -14.27
C LYS A 115 -9.70 -0.52 -15.63
N LYS A 116 -8.75 0.41 -15.80
CA LYS A 116 -7.97 0.51 -17.03
C LYS A 116 -7.22 -0.80 -17.33
N ALA A 117 -6.62 -1.43 -16.32
CA ALA A 117 -5.89 -2.68 -16.50
C ALA A 117 -6.81 -3.87 -16.79
N GLU A 118 -7.99 -3.94 -16.16
CA GLU A 118 -9.01 -4.94 -16.46
C GLU A 118 -9.48 -4.85 -17.92
N GLU A 119 -9.69 -3.63 -18.42
CA GLU A 119 -10.06 -3.36 -19.83
C GLU A 119 -8.98 -3.83 -20.82
N GLU A 120 -7.70 -3.73 -20.45
CA GLU A 120 -6.57 -4.27 -21.21
C GLU A 120 -6.34 -5.77 -20.98
N GLY A 121 -7.17 -6.44 -20.18
CA GLY A 121 -7.11 -7.88 -19.89
C GLY A 121 -6.02 -8.29 -18.89
N TRP A 122 -5.48 -7.35 -18.13
CA TRP A 122 -4.42 -7.60 -17.16
C TRP A 122 -4.97 -8.15 -15.84
N GLN A 123 -4.14 -8.89 -15.12
CA GLN A 123 -4.41 -9.29 -13.74
C GLN A 123 -3.87 -8.23 -12.78
N VAL A 124 -4.66 -7.83 -11.78
CA VAL A 124 -4.33 -6.76 -10.84
C VAL A 124 -4.25 -7.30 -9.41
N VAL A 125 -3.20 -6.90 -8.70
CA VAL A 125 -3.00 -7.20 -7.28
C VAL A 125 -3.01 -5.89 -6.51
N LEU A 126 -4.01 -5.74 -5.64
CA LEU A 126 -4.16 -4.58 -4.76
C LEU A 126 -3.42 -4.86 -3.47
N VAL A 127 -2.28 -4.20 -3.26
CA VAL A 127 -1.41 -4.43 -2.11
C VAL A 127 -1.82 -3.51 -0.97
N THR A 128 -2.89 -3.91 -0.27
CA THR A 128 -3.46 -3.18 0.86
C THR A 128 -4.15 -4.13 1.83
N GLY A 129 -4.29 -3.69 3.08
CA GLY A 129 -5.10 -4.34 4.10
C GLY A 129 -6.43 -3.62 4.34
N ASP A 130 -6.71 -2.56 3.58
CA ASP A 130 -7.94 -1.80 3.69
C ASP A 130 -9.12 -2.58 3.09
N LYS A 131 -10.18 -2.73 3.88
CA LYS A 131 -11.37 -3.49 3.51
C LYS A 131 -12.15 -2.78 2.39
N ASP A 132 -11.98 -1.48 2.21
CA ASP A 132 -12.79 -0.69 1.28
C ASP A 132 -12.47 -1.07 -0.18
N PHE A 133 -11.25 -1.55 -0.45
CA PHE A 133 -10.83 -2.09 -1.73
C PHE A 133 -11.53 -3.40 -2.12
N ARG A 134 -12.28 -4.02 -1.20
CA ARG A 134 -13.10 -5.20 -1.54
C ARG A 134 -14.11 -4.89 -2.63
N GLN A 135 -14.56 -3.63 -2.76
CA GLN A 135 -15.46 -3.20 -3.82
C GLN A 135 -14.84 -3.25 -5.22
N LEU A 136 -13.51 -3.36 -5.33
CA LEU A 136 -12.78 -3.42 -6.60
C LEU A 136 -12.44 -4.86 -7.03
N LEU A 137 -12.78 -5.87 -6.22
CA LEU A 137 -12.43 -7.25 -6.55
C LEU A 137 -13.22 -7.75 -7.75
N SER A 138 -12.57 -8.56 -8.58
CA SER A 138 -13.17 -9.15 -9.77
C SER A 138 -12.51 -10.50 -10.05
N PRO A 139 -12.94 -11.26 -11.08
CA PRO A 139 -12.21 -12.44 -11.52
C PRO A 139 -10.74 -12.17 -11.88
N SER A 140 -10.39 -10.93 -12.25
CA SER A 140 -9.03 -10.52 -12.64
C SER A 140 -8.30 -9.68 -11.59
N THR A 141 -8.97 -9.32 -10.49
CA THR A 141 -8.44 -8.43 -9.45
C THR A 141 -8.59 -9.05 -8.07
N TYR A 142 -7.48 -9.15 -7.34
CA TYR A 142 -7.48 -9.63 -5.96
C TYR A 142 -6.67 -8.72 -5.03
N MET A 143 -6.95 -8.78 -3.74
CA MET A 143 -6.26 -8.00 -2.71
C MET A 143 -5.27 -8.87 -1.94
N TRP A 144 -4.12 -8.30 -1.58
CA TRP A 144 -3.11 -8.94 -0.75
C TRP A 144 -2.65 -8.02 0.39
N ASP A 145 -2.95 -8.43 1.62
CA ASP A 145 -2.40 -7.83 2.83
C ASP A 145 -1.06 -8.49 3.14
N THR A 146 0.03 -7.87 2.71
CA THR A 146 1.41 -8.38 2.87
C THR A 146 1.85 -8.49 4.33
N MET A 147 1.18 -7.81 5.27
CA MET A 147 1.53 -7.90 6.69
C MET A 147 0.92 -9.10 7.37
N ARG A 148 -0.33 -9.43 7.02
CA ARG A 148 -1.01 -10.62 7.54
C ARG A 148 -0.79 -11.86 6.65
N ASP A 149 -0.11 -11.66 5.53
CA ASP A 149 0.02 -12.64 4.45
C ASP A 149 -1.33 -13.22 4.04
N LYS A 150 -2.31 -12.33 3.86
CA LYS A 150 -3.70 -12.70 3.56
C LYS A 150 -4.08 -12.23 2.16
N VAL A 151 -4.44 -13.19 1.32
CA VAL A 151 -5.06 -12.95 0.01
C VAL A 151 -6.58 -12.96 0.15
N THR A 152 -7.26 -11.99 -0.45
CA THR A 152 -8.73 -11.95 -0.57
C THR A 152 -9.09 -11.86 -2.04
N ARG A 153 -9.80 -12.87 -2.54
CA ARG A 153 -10.24 -12.97 -3.94
C ARG A 153 -11.73 -12.67 -4.05
N TYR A 154 -12.18 -12.41 -5.27
CA TYR A 154 -13.60 -12.24 -5.59
C TYR A 154 -14.49 -13.38 -5.07
N GLN A 155 -14.05 -14.64 -5.21
CA GLN A 155 -14.80 -15.81 -4.74
C GLN A 155 -14.94 -15.86 -3.20
N ASP A 156 -13.96 -15.32 -2.47
CA ASP A 156 -13.99 -15.28 -1.02
C ASP A 156 -15.09 -14.33 -0.53
N LEU A 157 -15.34 -13.22 -1.25
CA LEU A 157 -16.43 -12.30 -0.90
C LEU A 157 -17.80 -12.97 -0.98
N LYS A 158 -18.03 -13.70 -2.07
CA LYS A 158 -19.29 -14.43 -2.26
C LYS A 158 -19.48 -15.52 -1.21
N LYS A 159 -18.40 -16.17 -0.79
CA LYS A 159 -18.43 -17.20 0.25
C LYS A 159 -18.66 -16.62 1.64
N ASP A 160 -17.95 -15.55 1.99
CA ASP A 160 -17.92 -14.98 3.34
C ASP A 160 -19.14 -14.07 3.60
N PHE A 161 -19.57 -13.34 2.58
CA PHE A 161 -20.64 -12.33 2.70
C PHE A 161 -21.90 -12.67 1.90
N GLY A 162 -21.83 -13.57 0.91
CA GLY A 162 -22.98 -13.85 0.03
C GLY A 162 -23.35 -12.66 -0.88
N LEU A 163 -22.41 -11.76 -1.10
CA LEU A 163 -22.61 -10.49 -1.80
C LEU A 163 -21.58 -10.33 -2.93
N GLU A 164 -21.97 -9.58 -3.95
CA GLU A 164 -21.07 -9.09 -5.00
C GLU A 164 -20.28 -7.85 -4.48
N PRO A 165 -19.09 -7.57 -5.03
CA PRO A 165 -18.25 -6.43 -4.64
C PRO A 165 -18.98 -5.08 -4.57
N GLU A 166 -19.82 -4.79 -5.56
CA GLU A 166 -20.59 -3.55 -5.67
C GLU A 166 -21.60 -3.41 -4.52
N GLN A 167 -22.15 -4.54 -4.05
CA GLN A 167 -23.10 -4.58 -2.95
C GLN A 167 -22.46 -4.28 -1.59
N LEU A 168 -21.13 -4.42 -1.45
CA LEU A 168 -20.44 -4.01 -0.23
C LEU A 168 -20.51 -2.49 -0.02
N VAL A 169 -20.54 -1.72 -1.11
CA VAL A 169 -20.73 -0.26 -1.08
C VAL A 169 -22.13 0.07 -0.56
N ASP A 170 -23.15 -0.68 -0.98
CA ASP A 170 -24.51 -0.53 -0.48
C ASP A 170 -24.62 -0.84 1.02
N VAL A 171 -23.95 -1.91 1.46
CA VAL A 171 -23.86 -2.27 2.89
C VAL A 171 -23.26 -1.12 3.69
N MET A 172 -22.12 -0.59 3.25
CA MET A 172 -21.46 0.53 3.91
C MET A 172 -22.26 1.83 3.83
N GLY A 173 -23.02 2.06 2.77
CA GLY A 173 -23.95 3.19 2.69
C GLY A 173 -25.04 3.14 3.75
N LEU A 174 -25.54 1.94 4.08
CA LEU A 174 -26.51 1.75 5.16
C LEU A 174 -25.86 1.76 6.55
N SER A 175 -24.70 1.12 6.72
CA SER A 175 -24.08 0.98 8.05
C SER A 175 -23.23 2.18 8.48
N GLY A 176 -22.77 2.97 7.52
CA GLY A 176 -21.71 3.97 7.72
C GLY A 176 -20.35 3.33 7.99
N ASP A 177 -19.37 4.19 8.27
CA ASP A 177 -18.03 3.82 8.73
C ASP A 177 -17.56 4.84 9.79
N SER A 178 -17.49 4.40 11.04
CA SER A 178 -17.06 5.28 12.14
C SER A 178 -15.59 5.69 12.04
N SER A 179 -14.74 4.91 11.37
CA SER A 179 -13.32 5.22 11.17
C SER A 179 -13.13 6.45 10.29
N ASP A 180 -14.05 6.65 9.35
CA ASP A 180 -14.05 7.76 8.38
C ASP A 180 -15.11 8.81 8.66
N ASN A 181 -15.74 8.69 9.83
CA ASN A 181 -16.85 9.54 10.26
C ASN A 181 -18.02 9.56 9.25
N ILE A 182 -18.23 8.46 8.54
CA ILE A 182 -19.31 8.27 7.59
C ILE A 182 -20.54 7.79 8.36
N PRO A 183 -21.67 8.51 8.31
CA PRO A 183 -22.68 8.37 9.34
C PRO A 183 -23.64 7.18 9.16
N GLY A 184 -23.92 6.76 7.92
CA GLY A 184 -24.89 5.69 7.63
C GLY A 184 -26.31 5.98 8.14
N VAL A 185 -27.09 4.92 8.33
CA VAL A 185 -28.44 4.96 8.91
C VAL A 185 -28.37 4.63 10.39
N ASN A 186 -28.91 5.52 11.23
CA ASN A 186 -28.91 5.33 12.67
C ASN A 186 -29.58 3.99 13.07
N GLY A 187 -28.88 3.18 13.86
CA GLY A 187 -29.37 1.88 14.32
C GLY A 187 -29.30 0.75 13.29
N VAL A 188 -28.68 0.98 12.13
CA VAL A 188 -28.37 -0.05 11.14
C VAL A 188 -26.87 -0.33 11.19
N GLY A 189 -26.48 -1.46 11.78
CA GLY A 189 -25.10 -1.94 11.73
C GLY A 189 -24.84 -2.81 10.50
N GLU A 190 -23.58 -3.14 10.27
CA GLU A 190 -23.10 -3.97 9.13
C GLU A 190 -23.94 -5.23 8.92
N LYS A 191 -24.22 -6.01 9.98
CA LYS A 191 -25.04 -7.23 9.89
C LYS A 191 -26.47 -6.96 9.41
N THR A 192 -27.07 -5.87 9.86
CA THR A 192 -28.43 -5.50 9.44
C THR A 192 -28.43 -4.99 8.00
N ALA A 193 -27.44 -4.17 7.65
CA ALA A 193 -27.23 -3.71 6.29
C ALA A 193 -27.04 -4.88 5.32
N MET A 194 -26.12 -5.81 5.60
CA MET A 194 -25.89 -7.02 4.80
C MET A 194 -27.19 -7.81 4.56
N ARG A 195 -27.98 -8.06 5.61
CA ARG A 195 -29.25 -8.77 5.47
C ARG A 195 -30.21 -8.04 4.52
N LEU A 196 -30.30 -6.72 4.63
CA LEU A 196 -31.16 -5.91 3.77
C LEU A 196 -30.66 -5.96 2.31
N ILE A 197 -29.37 -5.85 2.07
CA ILE A 197 -28.81 -5.91 0.72
C ILE A 197 -28.93 -7.31 0.10
N GLN A 198 -28.79 -8.38 0.89
CA GLN A 198 -29.07 -9.74 0.43
C GLN A 198 -30.54 -9.95 0.06
N GLU A 199 -31.47 -9.30 0.76
CA GLU A 199 -32.92 -9.45 0.57
C GLU A 199 -33.44 -8.59 -0.60
N PHE A 200 -32.95 -7.35 -0.74
CA PHE A 200 -33.46 -6.36 -1.68
C PHE A 200 -32.51 -6.06 -2.85
N GLY A 201 -31.24 -6.48 -2.77
CA GLY A 201 -30.27 -6.35 -3.86
C GLY A 201 -29.37 -5.12 -3.77
N SER A 202 -29.91 -3.92 -3.52
CA SER A 202 -29.13 -2.67 -3.43
C SER A 202 -29.66 -1.72 -2.36
N LEU A 203 -28.90 -0.68 -2.03
CA LEU A 203 -29.33 0.35 -1.08
C LEU A 203 -30.56 1.10 -1.61
N GLU A 204 -30.61 1.38 -2.92
CA GLU A 204 -31.76 2.03 -3.56
C GLU A 204 -33.02 1.16 -3.42
N GLU A 205 -32.92 -0.13 -3.70
CA GLU A 205 -34.04 -1.08 -3.58
C GLU A 205 -34.55 -1.19 -2.14
N VAL A 206 -33.65 -1.17 -1.15
CA VAL A 206 -34.03 -1.11 0.28
C VAL A 206 -34.84 0.15 0.58
N LEU A 207 -34.45 1.30 0.02
CA LEU A 207 -35.09 2.59 0.26
C LEU A 207 -36.42 2.75 -0.51
N GLU A 208 -36.59 2.08 -1.65
CA GLU A 208 -37.84 2.04 -2.41
C GLU A 208 -38.85 1.09 -1.77
N HIS A 209 -38.39 0.00 -1.16
CA HIS A 209 -39.23 -1.05 -0.59
C HIS A 209 -39.28 -1.05 0.96
N ILE A 210 -39.10 0.11 1.60
CA ILE A 210 -39.07 0.24 3.08
C ILE A 210 -40.33 -0.36 3.73
N ASP A 211 -41.48 -0.28 3.06
CA ASP A 211 -42.74 -0.81 3.57
C ASP A 211 -42.77 -2.35 3.72
N LEU A 212 -41.88 -3.07 3.04
CA LEU A 212 -41.76 -4.52 3.16
C LEU A 212 -40.85 -4.95 4.33
N ILE A 213 -40.03 -4.04 4.86
CA ILE A 213 -39.01 -4.35 5.86
C ILE A 213 -39.63 -4.60 7.24
N LYS A 214 -39.28 -5.69 7.91
CA LYS A 214 -39.78 -5.98 9.26
C LYS A 214 -39.16 -5.04 10.31
N GLY A 215 -39.99 -4.52 11.22
CA GLY A 215 -39.57 -3.73 12.38
C GLY A 215 -39.86 -2.23 12.23
N LYS A 216 -40.80 -1.72 13.02
CA LYS A 216 -41.28 -0.32 12.96
C LYS A 216 -40.14 0.71 13.06
N LYS A 217 -39.26 0.56 14.06
CA LYS A 217 -38.13 1.48 14.28
C LYS A 217 -37.12 1.48 13.13
N LEU A 218 -36.89 0.33 12.50
CA LEU A 218 -35.98 0.21 11.35
C LEU A 218 -36.53 0.96 10.14
N LYS A 219 -37.83 0.78 9.84
CA LYS A 219 -38.53 1.53 8.78
C LYS A 219 -38.46 3.04 9.00
N GLU A 220 -38.76 3.48 10.22
CA GLU A 220 -38.73 4.90 10.59
C GLU A 220 -37.33 5.48 10.40
N ASN A 221 -36.29 4.76 10.82
CA ASN A 221 -34.90 5.20 10.64
C ASN A 221 -34.49 5.25 9.16
N LEU A 222 -34.80 4.22 8.36
CA LEU A 222 -34.50 4.20 6.93
C LEU A 222 -35.22 5.34 6.18
N SER A 223 -36.48 5.59 6.52
CA SER A 223 -37.27 6.67 5.92
C SER A 223 -36.70 8.05 6.25
N ARG A 224 -36.30 8.27 7.51
CA ARG A 224 -35.75 9.55 7.97
C ARG A 224 -34.32 9.80 7.49
N CYS A 225 -33.52 8.74 7.36
CA CYS A 225 -32.10 8.83 7.01
C CYS A 225 -31.83 8.45 5.55
N LYS A 226 -32.83 8.54 4.65
CA LYS A 226 -32.70 8.18 3.23
C LYS A 226 -31.54 8.93 2.54
N ASP A 227 -31.54 10.25 2.61
CA ASP A 227 -30.52 11.08 1.98
C ASP A 227 -29.13 10.86 2.61
N GLN A 228 -29.10 10.57 3.91
CA GLN A 228 -27.88 10.27 4.65
C GLN A 228 -27.25 8.93 4.22
N ALA A 229 -28.08 7.92 3.92
CA ALA A 229 -27.63 6.64 3.39
C ALA A 229 -27.04 6.79 1.98
N LEU A 230 -27.72 7.54 1.11
CA LEU A 230 -27.25 7.85 -0.24
C LEU A 230 -25.94 8.66 -0.22
N LEU A 231 -25.85 9.66 0.67
CA LEU A 231 -24.63 10.40 0.90
C LEU A 231 -23.50 9.47 1.37
N SER A 232 -23.78 8.59 2.34
CA SER A 232 -22.80 7.64 2.87
C SER A 232 -22.30 6.70 1.77
N LYS A 233 -23.20 6.14 0.95
CA LYS A 233 -22.86 5.34 -0.23
C LYS A 233 -21.92 6.10 -1.16
N LYS A 234 -22.22 7.36 -1.47
CA LYS A 234 -21.36 8.20 -2.32
C LYS A 234 -19.97 8.42 -1.72
N LEU A 235 -19.87 8.57 -0.40
CA LEU A 235 -18.58 8.79 0.29
C LEU A 235 -17.71 7.52 0.31
N VAL A 236 -18.29 6.33 0.49
CA VAL A 236 -17.54 5.06 0.52
C VAL A 236 -17.22 4.50 -0.87
N THR A 237 -17.88 4.99 -1.91
CA THR A 237 -17.63 4.57 -3.29
C THR A 237 -16.24 5.07 -3.73
N ILE A 238 -15.37 4.17 -4.19
CA ILE A 238 -14.10 4.51 -4.81
C ILE A 238 -14.37 5.05 -6.22
N ASP A 239 -13.87 6.26 -6.52
CA ASP A 239 -13.99 6.84 -7.86
C ASP A 239 -12.98 6.19 -8.81
N CYS A 240 -13.48 5.43 -9.78
CA CYS A 240 -12.66 4.76 -10.79
C CYS A 240 -12.48 5.59 -12.08
N SER A 241 -12.78 6.88 -12.04
CA SER A 241 -12.76 7.79 -13.21
C SER A 241 -11.82 8.99 -13.02
N VAL A 242 -10.78 8.82 -12.20
CA VAL A 242 -9.78 9.87 -11.98
C VAL A 242 -9.11 10.25 -13.31
N PRO A 243 -9.04 11.54 -13.69
CA PRO A 243 -8.47 11.94 -14.98
C PRO A 243 -6.94 11.81 -14.97
N LEU A 244 -6.44 10.60 -15.16
CA LEU A 244 -5.02 10.26 -15.20
C LEU A 244 -4.55 10.17 -16.65
N ASP A 245 -3.58 11.01 -17.02
CA ASP A 245 -2.88 10.91 -18.31
C ASP A 245 -1.65 10.01 -18.12
N ILE A 246 -1.88 8.69 -18.12
CA ILE A 246 -0.83 7.69 -17.91
C ILE A 246 -1.09 6.44 -18.75
N ASP A 247 -0.07 5.96 -19.46
CA ASP A 247 -0.07 4.64 -20.09
C ASP A 247 0.33 3.58 -19.05
N LEU A 248 -0.39 2.45 -18.96
CA LEU A 248 -0.05 1.37 -18.03
C LEU A 248 1.36 0.81 -18.27
N ASN A 249 1.87 0.92 -19.49
CA ASN A 249 3.24 0.52 -19.82
C ASN A 249 4.30 1.38 -19.11
N GLU A 250 3.97 2.61 -18.70
CA GLU A 250 4.86 3.44 -17.87
C GLU A 250 5.02 2.91 -16.45
N LEU A 251 4.16 1.97 -16.02
CA LEU A 251 4.25 1.32 -14.71
C LEU A 251 5.23 0.15 -14.70
N LYS A 252 5.94 -0.09 -15.81
CA LYS A 252 6.91 -1.18 -15.92
C LYS A 252 8.06 -0.94 -14.95
N VAL A 253 8.35 -1.95 -14.14
CA VAL A 253 9.46 -1.88 -13.17
C VAL A 253 10.79 -1.91 -13.93
N GLY A 254 11.62 -0.89 -13.70
CA GLY A 254 12.96 -0.80 -14.28
C GLY A 254 14.04 -1.44 -13.42
N PRO A 255 15.27 -1.61 -13.94
CA PRO A 255 16.40 -2.04 -13.12
C PRO A 255 16.72 -0.97 -12.07
N PRO A 256 16.97 -1.31 -10.81
CA PRO A 256 17.23 -0.30 -9.78
C PRO A 256 18.59 0.39 -9.98
N ASP A 257 18.65 1.69 -9.68
CA ASP A 257 19.88 2.45 -9.52
C ASP A 257 20.54 2.07 -8.18
N ARG A 258 21.40 1.05 -8.26
CA ARG A 258 22.04 0.45 -7.09
C ARG A 258 22.95 1.42 -6.34
N GLU A 259 23.69 2.27 -7.07
CA GLU A 259 24.59 3.25 -6.45
C GLU A 259 23.77 4.28 -5.66
N ARG A 260 22.73 4.84 -6.27
CA ARG A 260 21.85 5.80 -5.61
C ARG A 260 21.12 5.20 -4.42
N LEU A 261 20.67 3.94 -4.51
CA LEU A 261 20.07 3.23 -3.38
C LEU A 261 21.08 3.04 -2.24
N ALA A 262 22.30 2.62 -2.53
CA ALA A 262 23.34 2.46 -1.53
C ALA A 262 23.65 3.80 -0.82
N GLN A 263 23.71 4.90 -1.56
CA GLN A 263 23.89 6.25 -1.00
C GLN A 263 22.71 6.63 -0.08
N ILE A 264 21.47 6.46 -0.53
CA ILE A 264 20.27 6.77 0.30
C ILE A 264 20.26 5.92 1.57
N PHE A 265 20.53 4.62 1.48
CA PHE A 265 20.55 3.74 2.65
C PHE A 265 21.73 4.03 3.59
N ARG A 266 22.86 4.50 3.07
CA ARG A 266 23.98 5.00 3.88
C ARG A 266 23.58 6.23 4.69
N GLU A 267 22.93 7.22 4.06
CA GLU A 267 22.43 8.42 4.74
C GLU A 267 21.42 8.09 5.85
N LEU A 268 20.62 7.04 5.65
CA LEU A 268 19.63 6.56 6.62
C LEU A 268 20.23 5.59 7.66
N GLU A 269 21.53 5.29 7.58
CA GLU A 269 22.25 4.36 8.46
C GLU A 269 21.72 2.91 8.42
N PHE A 270 21.18 2.49 7.28
CA PHE A 270 20.61 1.16 7.08
C PHE A 270 21.66 0.15 6.65
N LYS A 271 22.51 -0.27 7.60
CA LYS A 271 23.67 -1.14 7.33
C LYS A 271 23.34 -2.48 6.64
N GLY A 272 22.15 -3.04 6.81
CA GLY A 272 21.77 -4.24 6.02
C GLY A 272 21.51 -3.92 4.55
N LEU A 273 20.80 -2.82 4.30
CA LEU A 273 20.33 -2.46 2.96
C LEU A 273 21.44 -1.80 2.13
N TRP A 274 22.28 -0.93 2.71
CA TRP A 274 23.37 -0.31 1.96
C TRP A 274 24.37 -1.35 1.39
N GLU A 275 24.56 -2.49 2.05
CA GLU A 275 25.52 -3.56 1.72
C GLU A 275 24.93 -4.44 0.63
N GLN A 276 23.62 -4.65 0.69
CA GLN A 276 22.86 -5.34 -0.35
C GLN A 276 22.93 -4.60 -1.70
N PHE A 277 22.94 -3.25 -1.68
CA PHE A 277 22.94 -2.42 -2.89
C PHE A 277 24.32 -1.89 -3.29
N ALA A 278 25.29 -1.85 -2.37
CA ALA A 278 26.65 -1.47 -2.68
C ALA A 278 27.21 -2.33 -3.83
N GLU A 279 27.96 -1.69 -4.73
CA GLU A 279 28.77 -2.44 -5.67
C GLU A 279 29.82 -3.21 -4.88
N ARG A 280 29.67 -4.54 -4.85
CA ARG A 280 30.83 -5.39 -4.61
C ARG A 280 31.64 -5.30 -5.88
N SER A 281 32.68 -4.48 -5.87
CA SER A 281 33.74 -4.58 -6.86
C SER A 281 34.20 -6.04 -6.85
N HIS A 282 33.71 -6.83 -7.80
CA HIS A 282 34.39 -8.06 -8.19
C HIS A 282 35.58 -7.59 -9.01
N GLU A 283 36.52 -6.89 -8.35
CA GLU A 283 37.87 -6.95 -8.82
C GLU A 283 38.21 -8.43 -8.90
N ARG A 284 38.86 -8.82 -9.99
CA ARG A 284 39.37 -10.17 -10.14
C ARG A 284 40.43 -10.34 -9.05
N VAL A 285 40.02 -10.80 -7.88
CA VAL A 285 40.93 -11.05 -6.78
C VAL A 285 41.66 -12.34 -7.14
N ASP A 286 42.95 -12.24 -7.43
CA ASP A 286 43.79 -13.41 -7.66
C ASP A 286 44.02 -14.12 -6.33
N TYR A 287 43.20 -15.12 -6.06
CA TYR A 287 43.39 -15.99 -4.91
C TYR A 287 44.53 -16.98 -5.19
N ARG A 288 45.56 -16.95 -4.35
CA ARG A 288 46.63 -17.95 -4.33
C ARG A 288 46.56 -18.71 -3.01
N LEU A 289 46.39 -20.04 -3.09
CA LEU A 289 46.54 -20.91 -1.93
C LEU A 289 48.02 -20.94 -1.53
N CYS A 290 48.31 -20.69 -0.25
CA CYS A 290 49.65 -20.80 0.32
C CYS A 290 49.72 -22.07 1.16
N SER A 291 50.41 -23.09 0.66
CA SER A 291 50.44 -24.45 1.23
C SER A 291 51.82 -24.88 1.75
N SER A 292 52.87 -24.06 1.53
CA SER A 292 54.22 -24.34 2.01
C SER A 292 54.85 -23.15 2.75
N GLN A 293 55.89 -23.41 3.54
CA GLN A 293 56.63 -22.36 4.25
C GLN A 293 57.36 -21.40 3.30
N ASP A 294 57.81 -21.88 2.13
CA ASP A 294 58.52 -21.02 1.19
C ASP A 294 57.56 -20.06 0.47
N GLU A 295 56.36 -20.53 0.11
CA GLU A 295 55.29 -19.67 -0.42
C GLU A 295 54.88 -18.59 0.60
N LEU A 296 54.84 -18.92 1.89
CA LEU A 296 54.54 -17.97 2.95
C LEU A 296 55.62 -16.90 3.07
N ARG A 297 56.90 -17.29 2.95
CA ARG A 297 58.02 -16.33 2.97
C ARG A 297 57.97 -15.36 1.80
N GLU A 298 57.63 -15.84 0.60
CA GLU A 298 57.42 -14.99 -0.57
C GLU A 298 56.28 -13.98 -0.34
N LEU A 299 55.12 -14.45 0.13
CA LEU A 299 53.98 -13.60 0.43
C LEU A 299 54.33 -12.51 1.46
N VAL A 300 55.07 -12.85 2.51
CA VAL A 300 55.52 -11.89 3.52
C VAL A 300 56.43 -10.81 2.93
N GLN A 301 57.28 -11.13 1.95
CA GLN A 301 58.11 -10.13 1.28
C GLN A 301 57.28 -9.19 0.40
N GLU A 302 56.29 -9.72 -0.32
CA GLU A 302 55.36 -8.90 -1.11
C GLU A 302 54.54 -7.95 -0.23
N ILE A 303 54.01 -8.46 0.87
CA ILE A 303 53.30 -7.71 1.91
C ILE A 303 54.18 -6.55 2.42
N LYS A 304 55.43 -6.83 2.79
CA LYS A 304 56.37 -5.82 3.27
C LYS A 304 56.62 -4.73 2.22
N LYS A 305 56.69 -5.10 0.94
CA LYS A 305 56.88 -4.15 -0.16
C LYS A 305 55.65 -3.25 -0.39
N LYS A 306 54.44 -3.78 -0.17
CA LYS A 306 53.18 -3.04 -0.32
C LYS A 306 52.86 -2.15 0.89
N GLY A 307 53.32 -2.51 2.08
CA GLY A 307 53.26 -1.68 3.29
C GLY A 307 51.90 -1.65 4.02
N LEU A 308 50.86 -2.28 3.46
CA LEU A 308 49.51 -2.37 4.04
C LEU A 308 48.91 -3.74 3.72
N ILE A 309 48.25 -4.34 4.70
CA ILE A 309 47.51 -5.61 4.57
C ILE A 309 46.20 -5.56 5.34
N SER A 310 45.22 -6.33 4.86
CA SER A 310 44.05 -6.74 5.61
C SER A 310 44.12 -8.25 5.81
N PHE A 311 43.87 -8.72 7.03
CA PHE A 311 43.80 -10.14 7.34
C PHE A 311 42.40 -10.49 7.83
N ASP A 312 41.90 -11.64 7.40
CA ASP A 312 40.67 -12.25 7.89
C ASP A 312 41.03 -13.66 8.36
N THR A 313 40.44 -14.09 9.46
CA THR A 313 40.71 -15.41 10.06
C THR A 313 39.40 -16.15 10.22
N GLU A 314 39.21 -17.22 9.47
CA GLU A 314 38.13 -18.16 9.75
C GLU A 314 38.50 -18.97 11.01
N THR A 315 37.56 -19.08 11.95
CA THR A 315 37.73 -19.85 13.20
C THR A 315 36.89 -21.11 13.16
#